data_AF-A0A0C9U992-F1
#
_entry.id   AF-A0A0C9U992-F1
#
_cell.length_a   1.000
_cell.length_b   1.000
_cell.length_c   1.000
_cell.angle_alpha   90.00
_cell.angle_beta   90.00
_cell.angle_gamma   90.00
#
_symmetry.space_group_name_H-M   'P 1'
#
loop_
_entity.id
_entity.type
_entity.pdbx_description
1 polymer ?
#
loop_
_entity_poly.entity_id
_entity_poly.type
_entity_poly.pdbx_seq_one_letter_code
_entity_poly.pdbx_strand_id
1 'polypeptide(L)'
;MFYLSYLLNTNPKSGRQKIEWSNRFERSHAGTYRYTRDANLSPSKQRNCAPSTKCNSDLFEIKDFWKHNNHDPARLRDMQESRNPDAVREWLDTRVNEGFNQKSIFTFLFTSRVTYLKVDNTSLPYSIKSSAQDIYKAARRKAKHETILAPEIGENVKLWMEWLRGTGCSTLYEPTPGEEGRGGYTLVFVSPWQKKLIGEYADAMCLDPTHNTCKGMDKEKVFLNTVLTQDWVTGKGVPLAFMLTKYESQTSP
;
A
#
# COMPACT_ATOMS: atom_id res chain seq x y z
N MET A 1 13.36 -18.27 -12.79
CA MET A 1 14.42 -18.27 -11.74
C MET A 1 14.20 -19.49 -10.89
N PHE A 2 15.23 -20.28 -10.62
CA PHE A 2 15.12 -21.47 -9.77
C PHE A 2 16.01 -21.29 -8.53
N TYR A 3 15.43 -21.37 -7.34
CA TYR A 3 16.15 -21.50 -6.08
C TYR A 3 16.26 -23.00 -5.78
N LEU A 4 17.48 -23.45 -5.52
CA LEU A 4 17.77 -24.86 -5.31
C LEU A 4 18.60 -24.96 -4.04
N SER A 5 17.97 -25.44 -2.97
CA SER A 5 18.64 -25.71 -1.71
C SER A 5 18.92 -27.19 -1.60
N TYR A 6 20.14 -27.53 -1.18
CA TYR A 6 20.56 -28.91 -0.97
C TYR A 6 21.03 -29.11 0.47
N LEU A 7 20.65 -30.24 1.06
CA LEU A 7 21.26 -30.74 2.27
C LEU A 7 22.34 -31.75 1.87
N LEU A 8 23.59 -31.43 2.14
CA LEU A 8 24.72 -32.33 1.89
C LEU A 8 25.09 -33.04 3.20
N ASN A 9 25.12 -34.38 3.16
CA ASN A 9 25.77 -35.16 4.20
C ASN A 9 27.22 -35.40 3.78
N THR A 10 28.15 -34.91 4.58
CA THR A 10 29.58 -35.08 4.38
C THR A 10 30.05 -36.21 5.30
N ASN A 11 30.29 -37.40 4.73
CA ASN A 11 30.93 -38.46 5.50
C ASN A 11 32.44 -38.22 5.50
N PRO A 12 33.06 -37.91 6.66
CA PRO A 12 34.47 -37.52 6.73
C PRO A 12 35.44 -38.62 6.28
N LYS A 13 34.99 -39.87 6.16
CA LYS A 13 35.84 -41.01 5.78
C LYS A 13 35.89 -41.32 4.27
N SER A 14 35.02 -40.74 3.43
CA SER A 14 34.91 -41.14 2.01
C SER A 14 35.09 -40.01 1.00
N GLY A 15 35.20 -38.75 1.43
CA GLY A 15 35.35 -37.59 0.54
C GLY A 15 34.18 -37.35 -0.43
N ARG A 16 33.16 -38.22 -0.43
CA ARG A 16 31.99 -38.15 -1.31
C ARG A 16 30.88 -37.37 -0.61
N GLN A 17 30.49 -36.25 -1.22
CA GLN A 17 29.31 -35.49 -0.81
C GLN A 17 28.07 -36.20 -1.35
N LYS A 18 27.15 -36.59 -0.45
CA LYS A 18 25.85 -37.15 -0.83
C LYS A 18 24.78 -36.09 -0.61
N ILE A 19 24.04 -35.76 -1.66
CA ILE A 19 22.84 -34.92 -1.55
C ILE A 19 21.76 -35.78 -0.88
N GLU A 20 21.42 -35.47 0.36
CA GLU A 20 20.34 -36.14 1.08
C GLU A 20 18.98 -35.54 0.75
N TRP A 21 18.94 -34.25 0.45
CA TRP A 21 17.70 -33.55 0.19
C TRP A 21 17.91 -32.38 -0.77
N SER A 22 16.89 -32.10 -1.60
CA SER A 22 16.88 -30.94 -2.48
C SER A 22 15.50 -30.33 -2.62
N ASN A 23 15.39 -29.01 -2.54
CA ASN A 23 14.17 -28.29 -2.85
C ASN A 23 14.37 -27.31 -4.01
N ARG A 24 13.46 -27.33 -4.97
CA ARG A 24 13.44 -26.42 -6.12
C ARG A 24 12.25 -25.47 -6.01
N PHE A 25 12.51 -24.17 -6.12
CA PHE A 25 11.48 -23.13 -6.08
C PHE A 25 11.60 -22.23 -7.29
N GLU A 26 10.46 -21.84 -7.87
CA GLU A 26 10.43 -20.84 -8.93
C GLU A 26 10.06 -19.47 -8.39
N ARG A 27 10.79 -18.42 -8.81
CA ARG A 27 10.42 -17.04 -8.50
C ARG A 27 9.29 -16.61 -9.43
N SER A 28 8.16 -16.20 -8.87
CA SER A 28 7.17 -15.43 -9.61
C SER A 28 7.66 -13.96 -9.75
N HIS A 29 7.18 -13.25 -10.77
CA HIS A 29 7.46 -11.80 -10.94
C HIS A 29 7.09 -10.96 -9.71
N ALA A 30 6.26 -11.48 -8.80
CA ALA A 30 5.81 -10.79 -7.58
C ALA A 30 6.69 -11.07 -6.34
N GLY A 31 7.80 -11.81 -6.46
CA GLY A 31 8.66 -12.14 -5.32
C GLY A 31 8.10 -13.22 -4.39
N THR A 32 7.01 -13.87 -4.78
CA THR A 32 6.52 -15.09 -4.12
C THR A 32 7.21 -16.32 -4.72
N TYR A 33 7.74 -17.18 -3.84
CA TYR A 33 8.33 -18.46 -4.24
C TYR A 33 7.21 -19.48 -4.43
N ARG A 34 7.12 -20.05 -5.63
CA ARG A 34 6.23 -21.19 -5.87
C ARG A 34 7.02 -22.48 -5.74
N TYR A 35 6.56 -23.34 -4.84
CA TYR A 35 7.06 -24.69 -4.75
C TYR A 35 6.49 -25.50 -5.91
N THR A 36 7.34 -26.05 -6.76
CA THR A 36 6.93 -26.69 -8.02
C THR A 36 6.60 -28.18 -7.87
N ARG A 37 6.25 -28.67 -6.68
CA ARG A 37 5.73 -30.05 -6.55
C ARG A 37 4.28 -30.08 -7.02
N ASP A 38 4.00 -30.95 -7.98
CA ASP A 38 2.64 -31.25 -8.40
C ASP A 38 1.92 -32.01 -7.28
N ALA A 39 0.94 -31.38 -6.66
CA ALA A 39 0.16 -31.94 -5.57
C ALA A 39 -0.74 -33.11 -6.00
N ASN A 40 -0.94 -33.30 -7.31
CA ASN A 40 -1.84 -34.31 -7.87
C ASN A 40 -1.12 -35.58 -8.36
N LEU A 41 0.20 -35.70 -8.16
CA LEU A 41 0.92 -36.92 -8.46
C LEU A 41 0.59 -38.01 -7.43
N SER A 42 0.20 -39.20 -7.90
CA SER A 42 -0.06 -40.36 -7.06
C SER A 42 1.16 -40.68 -6.18
N PRO A 43 0.98 -41.16 -4.94
CA PRO A 43 2.09 -41.50 -4.04
C PRO A 43 3.13 -42.43 -4.66
N SER A 44 2.73 -43.29 -5.60
CA SER A 44 3.59 -44.22 -6.35
C SER A 44 4.44 -43.57 -7.44
N LYS A 45 4.07 -42.38 -7.93
CA LYS A 45 4.82 -41.59 -8.93
C LYS A 45 5.64 -40.47 -8.28
N GLN A 46 5.39 -40.18 -7.00
CA GLN A 46 6.31 -39.39 -6.19
C GLN A 46 7.55 -40.26 -5.92
N ARG A 47 8.75 -39.79 -6.30
CA ARG A 47 9.98 -40.50 -5.88
C ARG A 47 9.94 -40.62 -4.36
N ASN A 48 10.12 -41.84 -3.84
CA ASN A 48 10.20 -42.13 -2.42
C ASN A 48 11.30 -41.31 -1.75
N CYS A 49 10.95 -40.11 -1.33
CA CYS A 49 11.67 -39.33 -0.34
C CYS A 49 10.73 -39.20 0.85
N ALA A 50 10.33 -40.34 1.43
CA ALA A 50 9.82 -40.35 2.79
C ALA A 50 10.88 -39.68 3.69
N PRO A 51 10.48 -38.95 4.74
CA PRO A 51 11.44 -38.44 5.72
C PRO A 51 12.07 -39.64 6.43
N SER A 52 13.23 -40.11 5.96
CA SER A 52 14.04 -41.03 6.74
C SER A 52 14.80 -40.19 7.76
N THR A 53 14.14 -39.84 8.87
CA THR A 53 14.81 -39.37 10.08
C THR A 53 15.53 -40.54 10.74
N LYS A 54 16.61 -40.99 10.09
CA LYS A 54 17.68 -41.74 10.73
C LYS A 54 18.98 -41.24 10.13
N CYS A 55 19.50 -40.14 10.66
CA CYS A 55 20.82 -39.64 10.32
C CYS A 55 21.51 -39.16 11.59
N ASN A 56 22.69 -39.70 11.85
CA ASN A 56 23.40 -39.68 13.13
C ASN A 56 24.72 -38.91 12.96
N SER A 57 24.67 -37.71 12.39
CA SER A 57 25.86 -36.87 12.17
C SER A 57 25.51 -35.38 12.22
N ASP A 58 26.24 -34.62 13.05
CA ASP A 58 25.92 -33.26 13.50
C ASP A 58 26.34 -32.10 12.57
N LEU A 59 26.74 -32.37 11.32
CA LEU A 59 27.24 -31.33 10.41
C LEU A 59 26.56 -31.38 9.05
N PHE A 60 25.60 -30.47 8.85
CA PHE A 60 24.96 -30.19 7.57
C PHE A 60 25.47 -28.88 7.02
N GLU A 61 25.91 -28.88 5.76
CA GLU A 61 26.23 -27.67 5.01
C GLU A 61 25.05 -27.36 4.07
N ILE A 62 24.39 -26.23 4.29
CA ILE A 62 23.36 -25.72 3.39
C ILE A 62 24.08 -24.89 2.32
N LYS A 63 24.05 -25.34 1.06
CA LYS A 63 24.54 -24.57 -0.09
C LYS A 63 23.38 -24.05 -0.90
N ASP A 64 23.28 -22.73 -0.98
CA ASP A 64 22.31 -22.03 -1.80
C ASP A 64 22.91 -21.71 -3.17
N PHE A 65 22.25 -22.18 -4.24
CA PHE A 65 22.64 -21.84 -5.61
C PHE A 65 21.58 -20.94 -6.26
N TRP A 66 21.97 -19.70 -6.53
CA TRP A 66 21.17 -18.73 -7.26
C TRP A 66 21.55 -18.73 -8.74
N LYS A 67 20.73 -19.31 -9.62
CA LYS A 67 20.96 -19.29 -11.07
C LYS A 67 19.89 -18.48 -11.80
N HIS A 68 20.30 -17.34 -12.37
CA HIS A 68 19.47 -16.52 -13.25
C HIS A 68 19.67 -16.99 -14.69
N ASN A 69 18.72 -17.74 -15.24
CA ASN A 69 18.88 -18.35 -16.57
C ASN A 69 18.66 -17.38 -17.74
N ASN A 70 17.96 -16.25 -17.51
CA ASN A 70 17.47 -15.38 -18.59
C ASN A 70 17.84 -13.90 -18.42
N HIS A 71 18.52 -13.54 -17.33
CA HIS A 71 19.02 -12.18 -17.11
C HIS A 71 20.20 -12.22 -16.15
N ASP A 72 20.98 -11.15 -16.14
CA ASP A 72 22.07 -10.96 -15.20
C ASP A 72 21.60 -9.91 -14.17
N PRO A 73 21.41 -10.29 -12.89
CA PRO A 73 20.89 -9.37 -11.87
C PRO A 73 21.81 -8.18 -11.60
N ALA A 74 23.07 -8.22 -12.05
CA ALA A 74 24.00 -7.10 -11.98
C ALA A 74 23.87 -6.12 -13.16
N ARG A 75 23.07 -6.43 -14.18
CA ARG A 75 22.79 -5.47 -15.27
C ARG A 75 21.94 -4.33 -14.75
N LEU A 76 22.28 -3.12 -15.19
CA LEU A 76 21.59 -1.89 -14.80
C LEU A 76 20.07 -1.96 -15.04
N ARG A 77 19.63 -2.59 -16.13
CA ARG A 77 18.20 -2.80 -16.45
C ARG A 77 17.50 -3.68 -15.39
N ASP A 78 18.07 -4.84 -15.09
CA ASP A 78 17.52 -5.76 -14.08
C ASP A 78 17.59 -5.15 -12.67
N MET A 79 18.64 -4.38 -12.39
CA MET A 79 18.75 -3.57 -11.17
C MET A 79 17.68 -2.48 -11.09
N GLN A 80 17.28 -1.86 -12.21
CA GLN A 80 16.19 -0.86 -12.26
C GLN A 80 14.81 -1.49 -12.11
N GLU A 81 14.60 -2.70 -12.62
CA GLU A 81 13.31 -3.41 -12.57
C GLU A 81 13.09 -4.19 -11.27
N SER A 82 14.15 -4.44 -10.48
CA SER A 82 14.06 -5.13 -9.18
C SER A 82 13.17 -4.39 -8.14
N ARG A 83 12.89 -5.00 -6.99
CA ARG A 83 12.20 -4.29 -5.90
C ARG A 83 13.22 -3.50 -5.08
N ASN A 84 12.84 -2.31 -4.57
CA ASN A 84 13.67 -1.61 -3.58
C ASN A 84 13.88 -2.49 -2.34
N PRO A 85 15.09 -2.54 -1.77
CA PRO A 85 15.35 -3.23 -0.51
C PRO A 85 14.41 -2.73 0.60
N ASP A 86 14.08 -3.60 1.55
CA ASP A 86 13.14 -3.24 2.62
C ASP A 86 13.68 -2.08 3.48
N ALA A 87 15.00 -1.98 3.70
CA ALA A 87 15.64 -0.83 4.35
C ALA A 87 15.34 0.52 3.67
N VAL A 88 15.30 0.56 2.32
CA VAL A 88 14.95 1.78 1.57
C VAL A 88 13.46 2.10 1.71
N ARG A 89 12.61 1.07 1.78
CA ARG A 89 11.17 1.23 1.96
C ARG A 89 10.85 1.75 3.36
N GLU A 90 11.46 1.20 4.39
CA GLU A 90 11.33 1.65 5.78
C GLU A 90 11.82 3.08 5.96
N TRP A 91 12.96 3.43 5.34
CA TRP A 91 13.45 4.80 5.35
C TRP A 91 12.46 5.77 4.69
N LEU A 92 11.88 5.40 3.54
CA LEU A 92 10.86 6.22 2.87
C LEU A 92 9.60 6.38 3.75
N ASP A 93 9.12 5.28 4.34
CA ASP A 93 7.94 5.32 5.21
C ASP A 93 8.19 6.21 6.44
N THR A 94 9.40 6.15 7.02
CA THR A 94 9.81 7.04 8.14
C THR A 94 9.76 8.51 7.74
N ARG A 95 10.35 8.89 6.59
CA ARG A 95 10.39 10.28 6.14
C ARG A 95 8.99 10.84 5.83
N VAL A 96 8.12 10.01 5.27
CA VAL A 96 6.72 10.38 5.04
C VAL A 96 5.96 10.52 6.37
N ASN A 97 6.25 9.67 7.36
CA ASN A 97 5.65 9.77 8.70
C ASN A 97 6.07 11.04 9.42
N GLU A 98 7.32 11.45 9.29
CA GLU A 98 7.87 12.73 9.80
C GLU A 98 7.29 13.98 9.10
N GLY A 99 6.49 13.81 8.04
CA GLY A 99 5.81 14.91 7.35
C GLY A 99 6.63 15.54 6.22
N PHE A 100 7.74 14.94 5.80
CA PHE A 100 8.50 15.45 4.67
C PHE A 100 7.73 15.31 3.35
N ASN A 101 7.63 16.40 2.60
CA ASN A 101 7.02 16.37 1.28
C ASN A 101 7.94 15.69 0.25
N GLN A 102 7.38 15.33 -0.91
CA GLN A 102 8.11 14.63 -1.96
C GLN A 102 9.39 15.37 -2.38
N LYS A 103 9.36 16.70 -2.46
CA LYS A 103 10.52 17.51 -2.85
C LYS A 103 11.64 17.38 -1.82
N SER A 104 11.33 17.49 -0.54
CA SER A 104 12.29 17.32 0.55
C SER A 104 12.91 15.92 0.55
N ILE A 105 12.08 14.87 0.39
CA ILE A 105 12.56 13.49 0.31
C ILE A 105 13.48 13.30 -0.90
N PHE A 106 13.11 13.88 -2.04
CA PHE A 106 13.96 13.87 -3.23
C PHE A 106 15.29 14.57 -2.95
N THR A 107 15.28 15.76 -2.36
CA THR A 107 16.51 16.47 -1.97
C THR A 107 17.40 15.61 -1.06
N PHE A 108 16.86 14.94 -0.04
CA PHE A 108 17.65 14.03 0.80
C PHE A 108 18.28 12.87 0.02
N LEU A 109 17.53 12.29 -0.92
CA LEU A 109 18.04 11.24 -1.80
C LEU A 109 19.17 11.78 -2.71
N PHE A 110 19.05 12.99 -3.22
CA PHE A 110 20.08 13.59 -4.08
C PHE A 110 21.32 14.02 -3.30
N THR A 111 21.16 14.67 -2.14
CA THR A 111 22.29 15.07 -1.30
C THR A 111 23.08 13.85 -0.84
N SER A 112 22.40 12.77 -0.42
CA SER A 112 23.09 11.52 -0.09
C SER A 112 23.80 10.92 -1.30
N ARG A 113 23.18 10.89 -2.49
CA ARG A 113 23.84 10.45 -3.74
C ARG A 113 25.14 11.19 -4.03
N VAL A 114 25.13 12.53 -3.92
CA VAL A 114 26.33 13.35 -4.18
C VAL A 114 27.44 13.06 -3.16
N THR A 115 27.10 12.78 -1.90
CA THR A 115 28.11 12.41 -0.89
C THR A 115 28.74 11.04 -1.14
N TYR A 116 27.97 10.06 -1.64
CA TYR A 116 28.46 8.70 -1.91
C TYR A 116 29.26 8.58 -3.21
N LEU A 117 28.95 9.41 -4.22
CA LEU A 117 29.69 9.43 -5.50
C LEU A 117 31.13 9.98 -5.38
N LYS A 118 31.49 10.58 -4.23
CA LYS A 118 32.85 11.05 -3.93
C LYS A 118 33.75 9.95 -3.32
N VAL A 119 33.19 8.78 -3.05
CA VAL A 119 33.92 7.61 -2.52
C VAL A 119 33.93 6.57 -3.63
N ASP A 120 35.10 6.01 -3.97
CA ASP A 120 35.27 4.91 -4.94
C ASP A 120 34.57 3.63 -4.44
N ASN A 121 33.24 3.65 -4.43
CA ASN A 121 32.41 2.55 -3.97
C ASN A 121 32.03 1.68 -5.17
N THR A 122 32.43 0.41 -5.10
CA THR A 122 32.03 -0.64 -6.06
C THR A 122 30.54 -0.99 -5.98
N SER A 123 29.79 -0.41 -5.04
CA SER A 123 28.34 -0.60 -4.88
C SER A 123 27.60 0.75 -4.88
N LEU A 124 26.71 0.93 -5.86
CA LEU A 124 25.78 2.05 -5.93
C LEU A 124 24.84 2.02 -4.71
N PRO A 125 24.68 3.12 -3.95
CA PRO A 125 23.72 3.17 -2.85
C PRO A 125 22.31 2.88 -3.36
N TYR A 126 21.59 1.98 -2.69
CA TYR A 126 20.25 1.53 -3.09
C TYR A 126 19.22 2.67 -3.24
N SER A 127 19.49 3.83 -2.63
CA SER A 127 18.71 5.07 -2.77
C SER A 127 18.78 5.70 -4.17
N ILE A 128 19.73 5.29 -5.03
CA ILE A 128 19.84 5.73 -6.43
C ILE A 128 18.61 5.32 -7.25
N LYS A 129 17.98 4.22 -6.87
CA LYS A 129 16.80 3.68 -7.54
C LYS A 129 15.49 4.32 -7.11
N SER A 130 15.43 4.92 -5.92
CA SER A 130 14.20 5.50 -5.38
C SER A 130 13.60 6.50 -6.35
N SER A 131 12.43 6.16 -6.88
CA SER A 131 11.70 6.95 -7.85
C SER A 131 10.65 7.82 -7.16
N ALA A 132 10.14 8.83 -7.87
CA ALA A 132 8.96 9.57 -7.44
C ALA A 132 7.77 8.63 -7.13
N GLN A 133 7.64 7.53 -7.87
CA GLN A 133 6.61 6.52 -7.67
C GLN A 133 6.76 5.80 -6.32
N ASP A 134 7.97 5.59 -5.83
CA ASP A 134 8.21 4.94 -4.55
C ASP A 134 7.82 5.84 -3.38
N ILE A 135 8.11 7.13 -3.49
CA ILE A 135 7.69 8.16 -2.53
C ILE A 135 6.16 8.25 -2.52
N TYR A 136 5.53 8.31 -3.70
CA TYR A 136 4.07 8.30 -3.84
C TYR A 136 3.46 7.06 -3.19
N LYS A 137 4.03 5.87 -3.42
CA LYS A 137 3.56 4.62 -2.81
C LYS A 137 3.71 4.65 -1.28
N ALA A 138 4.78 5.23 -0.74
CA ALA A 138 4.97 5.40 0.71
C ALA A 138 3.92 6.35 1.30
N ALA A 139 3.72 7.53 0.69
CA ALA A 139 2.66 8.48 1.06
C ALA A 139 1.27 7.83 1.03
N ARG A 140 0.98 7.05 -0.03
CA ARG A 140 -0.29 6.34 -0.16
C ARG A 140 -0.46 5.24 0.90
N ARG A 141 0.62 4.55 1.30
CA ARG A 141 0.57 3.55 2.40
C ARG A 141 0.24 4.23 3.72
N LYS A 142 0.90 5.34 4.05
CA LYS A 142 0.60 6.14 5.24
C LYS A 142 -0.85 6.60 5.23
N ALA A 143 -1.28 7.27 4.18
CA ALA A 143 -2.64 7.76 4.05
C ALA A 143 -3.67 6.63 4.21
N LYS A 144 -3.43 5.46 3.59
CA LYS A 144 -4.31 4.30 3.73
C LYS A 144 -4.37 3.80 5.18
N HIS A 145 -3.23 3.74 5.88
CA HIS A 145 -3.17 3.32 7.28
C HIS A 145 -3.89 4.29 8.21
N GLU A 146 -3.80 5.59 7.93
CA GLU A 146 -4.48 6.63 8.72
C GLU A 146 -5.97 6.75 8.39
N THR A 147 -6.39 6.43 7.17
CA THR A 147 -7.77 6.61 6.70
C THR A 147 -8.67 5.37 6.85
N ILE A 148 -8.08 4.18 6.95
CA ILE A 148 -8.83 2.92 7.10
C ILE A 148 -8.75 2.49 8.57
N LEU A 149 -9.81 2.82 9.31
CA LEU A 149 -10.05 2.43 10.70
C LEU A 149 -10.60 0.99 10.81
N ALA A 150 -11.34 0.53 9.81
CA ALA A 150 -11.85 -0.84 9.72
C ALA A 150 -11.79 -1.42 8.30
N PRO A 151 -11.66 -2.75 8.12
CA PRO A 151 -11.61 -3.39 6.80
C PRO A 151 -12.92 -3.25 6.01
N GLU A 152 -14.06 -3.25 6.69
CA GLU A 152 -15.37 -3.08 6.08
C GLU A 152 -15.72 -1.59 5.94
N ILE A 153 -16.22 -1.18 4.77
CA ILE A 153 -16.53 0.24 4.50
C ILE A 153 -17.61 0.76 5.46
N GLY A 154 -18.65 -0.04 5.74
CA GLY A 154 -19.73 0.36 6.64
C GLY A 154 -19.25 0.63 8.06
N GLU A 155 -18.44 -0.27 8.60
CA GLU A 155 -17.80 -0.09 9.90
C GLU A 155 -16.83 1.09 9.90
N ASN A 156 -16.01 1.22 8.84
CA ASN A 156 -15.06 2.31 8.71
C ASN A 156 -15.75 3.70 8.73
N VAL A 157 -16.87 3.84 8.02
CA VAL A 157 -17.67 5.07 8.01
C VAL A 157 -18.21 5.36 9.41
N LYS A 158 -18.75 4.37 10.12
CA LYS A 158 -19.26 4.54 11.50
C LYS A 158 -18.17 5.04 12.44
N LEU A 159 -16.99 4.43 12.41
CA LEU A 159 -15.84 4.85 13.23
C LEU A 159 -15.40 6.28 12.93
N TRP A 160 -15.40 6.68 11.64
CA TRP A 160 -15.12 8.06 11.25
C TRP A 160 -16.16 9.04 11.78
N MET A 161 -17.45 8.69 11.73
CA MET A 161 -18.53 9.54 12.25
C MET A 161 -18.46 9.67 13.78
N GLU A 162 -18.09 8.61 14.48
CA GLU A 162 -17.83 8.63 15.93
C GLU A 162 -16.64 9.54 16.27
N TRP A 163 -15.53 9.38 15.56
CA TRP A 163 -14.35 10.20 15.74
C TRP A 163 -14.63 11.69 15.47
N LEU A 164 -15.32 12.01 14.36
CA LEU A 164 -15.70 13.38 14.02
C LEU A 164 -16.62 13.98 15.09
N ARG A 165 -17.59 13.22 15.59
CA ARG A 165 -18.44 13.68 16.69
C ARG A 165 -17.64 13.92 17.97
N GLY A 166 -16.65 13.06 18.26
CA GLY A 166 -15.72 13.22 19.38
C GLY A 166 -14.85 14.48 19.29
N THR A 167 -14.55 14.97 18.08
CA THR A 167 -13.81 16.24 17.87
C THR A 167 -14.70 17.49 17.89
N GLY A 168 -16.00 17.32 18.15
CA GLY A 168 -16.98 18.40 18.21
C GLY A 168 -17.62 18.74 16.87
N CYS A 169 -17.29 18.03 15.79
CA CYS A 169 -17.99 18.18 14.52
C CYS A 169 -19.44 17.70 14.67
N SER A 170 -20.35 18.32 13.93
CA SER A 170 -21.69 17.75 13.72
C SER A 170 -21.71 16.88 12.50
N THR A 171 -22.35 15.73 12.67
CA THR A 171 -22.29 14.62 11.73
C THR A 171 -23.69 14.08 11.52
N LEU A 172 -24.05 13.74 10.29
CA LEU A 172 -25.31 13.08 9.94
C LEU A 172 -24.98 11.85 9.11
N TYR A 173 -25.55 10.70 9.45
CA TYR A 173 -25.49 9.50 8.61
C TYR A 173 -26.84 8.82 8.58
N GLU A 174 -27.61 9.08 7.53
CA GLU A 174 -29.01 8.65 7.43
C GLU A 174 -29.35 8.22 5.98
N PRO A 175 -30.43 7.45 5.79
CA PRO A 175 -30.99 7.24 4.46
C PRO A 175 -31.29 8.58 3.78
N THR A 176 -30.99 8.69 2.48
CA THR A 176 -31.32 9.91 1.72
C THR A 176 -32.84 10.01 1.59
N PRO A 177 -33.47 11.12 2.00
CA PRO A 177 -34.91 11.31 1.85
C PRO A 177 -35.35 11.17 0.39
N GLY A 178 -36.41 10.40 0.14
CA GLY A 178 -36.94 10.15 -1.22
C GLY A 178 -36.18 9.09 -2.03
N GLU A 179 -35.07 8.57 -1.51
CA GLU A 179 -34.27 7.50 -2.13
C GLU A 179 -34.22 6.25 -1.24
N GLU A 180 -35.15 6.10 -0.30
CA GLU A 180 -35.21 4.98 0.64
C GLU A 180 -35.36 3.65 -0.12
N GLY A 181 -36.20 3.64 -1.16
CA GLY A 181 -36.44 2.48 -2.02
C GLY A 181 -35.23 2.06 -2.88
N ARG A 182 -34.22 2.94 -3.04
CA ARG A 182 -32.99 2.65 -3.80
C ARG A 182 -31.76 2.44 -2.90
N GLY A 183 -31.97 2.44 -1.58
CA GLY A 183 -30.88 2.38 -0.60
C GLY A 183 -29.94 3.58 -0.74
N GLY A 184 -30.48 4.78 -0.96
CA GLY A 184 -29.73 6.02 -0.90
C GLY A 184 -29.30 6.33 0.53
N TYR A 185 -28.10 6.86 0.71
CA TYR A 185 -27.62 7.36 1.99
C TYR A 185 -26.94 8.71 1.83
N THR A 186 -27.00 9.48 2.91
CA THR A 186 -26.38 10.80 3.03
C THR A 186 -25.48 10.82 4.25
N LEU A 187 -24.23 11.20 4.02
CA LEU A 187 -23.23 11.44 5.05
C LEU A 187 -22.91 12.93 5.04
N VAL A 188 -23.13 13.63 6.14
CA VAL A 188 -22.78 15.06 6.28
C VAL A 188 -21.84 15.22 7.45
N PHE A 189 -20.86 16.11 7.32
CA PHE A 189 -20.15 16.62 8.47
C PHE A 189 -19.86 18.13 8.35
N VAL A 190 -19.89 18.79 9.50
CA VAL A 190 -19.64 20.23 9.65
C VAL A 190 -18.79 20.44 10.90
N SER A 191 -17.62 21.06 10.73
CA SER A 191 -16.74 21.40 11.85
C SER A 191 -17.29 22.56 12.70
N PRO A 192 -16.86 22.71 13.96
CA PRO A 192 -17.30 23.83 14.81
C PRO A 192 -17.03 25.21 14.19
N TRP A 193 -15.90 25.37 13.50
CA TRP A 193 -15.57 26.62 12.80
C TRP A 193 -16.51 26.88 11.63
N GLN A 194 -16.77 25.86 10.81
CA GLN A 194 -17.73 25.94 9.71
C GLN A 194 -19.14 26.29 10.19
N LYS A 195 -19.58 25.77 11.35
CA LYS A 195 -20.86 26.14 11.94
C LYS A 195 -20.97 27.63 12.25
N LYS A 196 -19.90 28.24 12.76
CA LYS A 196 -19.86 29.68 13.02
C LYS A 196 -19.99 30.46 11.72
N LEU A 197 -19.25 30.04 10.69
CA LEU A 197 -19.35 30.66 9.37
C LEU A 197 -20.74 30.54 8.76
N ILE A 198 -21.44 29.42 8.95
CA ILE A 198 -22.83 29.28 8.52
C ILE A 198 -23.68 30.35 9.22
N GLY A 199 -23.54 30.55 10.53
CA GLY A 199 -24.28 31.59 11.24
C GLY A 199 -23.99 33.02 10.78
N GLU A 200 -22.77 33.28 10.29
CA GLU A 200 -22.31 34.61 9.86
C GLU A 200 -22.56 34.92 8.38
N TYR A 201 -22.52 33.91 7.50
CA TYR A 201 -22.46 34.07 6.05
C TYR A 201 -23.48 33.22 5.28
N ALA A 202 -24.56 32.76 5.94
CA ALA A 202 -25.60 31.92 5.34
C ALA A 202 -26.48 32.62 4.29
N ASP A 203 -26.31 33.92 4.06
CA ASP A 203 -27.19 34.71 3.19
C ASP A 203 -27.19 34.23 1.73
N ALA A 204 -26.06 33.71 1.25
CA ALA A 204 -25.94 33.08 -0.05
C ALA A 204 -25.11 31.80 0.05
N MET A 205 -25.70 30.67 -0.33
CA MET A 205 -24.99 29.39 -0.39
C MET A 205 -25.09 28.79 -1.78
N CYS A 206 -23.97 28.22 -2.23
CA CYS A 206 -23.87 27.45 -3.46
C CYS A 206 -23.61 25.98 -3.09
N LEU A 207 -24.19 25.07 -3.87
CA LEU A 207 -23.88 23.65 -3.78
C LEU A 207 -23.02 23.27 -4.99
N ASP A 208 -21.82 22.75 -4.74
CA ASP A 208 -20.90 22.32 -5.78
C ASP A 208 -20.67 20.81 -5.70
N PRO A 209 -21.24 20.01 -6.64
CA PRO A 209 -21.06 18.57 -6.70
C PRO A 209 -19.74 18.21 -7.41
N THR A 210 -18.89 17.45 -6.73
CA THR A 210 -17.75 16.76 -7.33
C THR A 210 -18.10 15.31 -7.64
N HIS A 211 -18.21 14.99 -8.93
CA HIS A 211 -18.59 13.65 -9.39
C HIS A 211 -17.46 12.62 -9.18
N ASN A 212 -17.84 11.38 -8.86
CA ASN A 212 -16.94 10.22 -8.77
C ASN A 212 -15.81 10.35 -7.74
N THR A 213 -16.10 10.90 -6.56
CA THR A 213 -15.08 11.17 -5.53
C THR A 213 -14.53 9.87 -4.93
N CYS A 214 -15.39 8.90 -4.64
CA CYS A 214 -14.96 7.60 -4.11
C CYS A 214 -15.93 6.47 -4.47
N LYS A 215 -15.61 5.26 -3.97
CA LYS A 215 -16.47 4.08 -4.07
C LYS A 215 -17.14 3.82 -2.72
N GLY A 216 -18.44 3.60 -2.73
CA GLY A 216 -19.20 3.26 -1.54
C GLY A 216 -19.21 1.76 -1.24
N MET A 217 -20.13 1.34 -0.38
CA MET A 217 -20.16 -0.02 0.20
C MET A 217 -20.37 -1.10 -0.86
N ASP A 218 -21.24 -0.82 -1.83
CA ASP A 218 -21.59 -1.70 -2.95
C ASP A 218 -20.69 -1.45 -4.18
N LYS A 219 -19.55 -0.76 -3.98
CA LYS A 219 -18.63 -0.28 -5.05
C LYS A 219 -19.30 0.68 -6.02
N GLU A 220 -20.41 1.27 -5.60
CA GLU A 220 -21.13 2.33 -6.29
C GLU A 220 -20.33 3.63 -6.28
N LYS A 221 -20.66 4.54 -7.20
CA LYS A 221 -20.05 5.86 -7.25
C LYS A 221 -20.63 6.71 -6.13
N VAL A 222 -19.76 7.44 -5.43
CA VAL A 222 -20.16 8.40 -4.40
C VAL A 222 -19.79 9.80 -4.86
N PHE A 223 -20.72 10.73 -4.64
CA PHE A 223 -20.62 12.13 -4.98
C PHE A 223 -20.27 12.93 -3.73
N LEU A 224 -19.36 13.89 -3.85
CA LEU A 224 -19.06 14.83 -2.79
C LEU A 224 -19.70 16.16 -3.15
N ASN A 225 -20.70 16.58 -2.39
CA ASN A 225 -21.32 17.88 -2.51
C ASN A 225 -20.69 18.79 -1.45
N THR A 226 -20.19 19.94 -1.90
CA THR A 226 -19.64 20.96 -1.00
C THR A 226 -20.62 22.12 -0.95
N VAL A 227 -21.07 22.46 0.26
CA VAL A 227 -21.81 23.71 0.47
C VAL A 227 -20.77 24.82 0.62
N LEU A 228 -20.85 25.83 -0.24
CA LEU A 228 -19.93 26.96 -0.29
C LEU A 228 -20.71 28.23 0.03
N THR A 229 -20.08 29.17 0.74
CA THR A 229 -20.50 30.58 0.73
C THR A 229 -19.44 31.40 0.01
N GLN A 230 -19.82 32.54 -0.52
CA GLN A 230 -18.90 33.50 -1.12
C GLN A 230 -18.94 34.79 -0.31
N ASP A 231 -17.77 35.24 0.12
CA ASP A 231 -17.64 36.55 0.74
C ASP A 231 -17.89 37.64 -0.31
N TRP A 232 -18.88 38.50 -0.07
CA TRP A 232 -19.34 39.51 -1.04
C TRP A 232 -18.31 40.64 -1.25
N VAL A 233 -17.38 40.82 -0.31
CA VAL A 233 -16.35 41.86 -0.38
C VAL A 233 -15.14 41.40 -1.21
N THR A 234 -14.66 40.19 -0.95
CA THR A 234 -13.43 39.63 -1.52
C THR A 234 -13.68 38.69 -2.70
N GLY A 235 -14.92 38.24 -2.88
CA GLY A 235 -15.31 37.25 -3.89
C GLY A 235 -14.76 35.84 -3.62
N LYS A 236 -14.14 35.59 -2.46
CA LYS A 236 -13.53 34.30 -2.12
C LYS A 236 -14.59 33.33 -1.57
N GLY A 237 -14.59 32.12 -2.10
CA GLY A 237 -15.44 31.03 -1.62
C GLY A 237 -14.84 30.32 -0.41
N VAL A 238 -15.67 29.92 0.55
CA VAL A 238 -15.29 29.12 1.72
C VAL A 238 -16.24 27.91 1.86
N PRO A 239 -15.72 26.69 2.03
CA PRO A 239 -16.55 25.50 2.23
C PRO A 239 -17.16 25.49 3.63
N LEU A 240 -18.49 25.53 3.69
CA LEU A 240 -19.30 25.51 4.89
C LEU A 240 -19.66 24.09 5.34
N ALA A 241 -19.91 23.17 4.43
CA ALA A 241 -20.25 21.80 4.79
C ALA A 241 -19.86 20.82 3.69
N PHE A 242 -19.64 19.58 4.09
CA PHE A 242 -19.38 18.49 3.16
C PHE A 242 -20.45 17.42 3.29
N MET A 243 -20.94 16.96 2.15
CA MET A 243 -21.97 15.94 2.07
C MET A 243 -21.57 14.87 1.05
N LEU A 244 -21.53 13.60 1.44
CA LEU A 244 -21.36 12.47 0.53
C LEU A 244 -22.70 11.79 0.28
N THR A 245 -23.04 11.59 -0.98
CA THR A 245 -24.28 10.92 -1.41
C THR A 245 -24.02 9.84 -2.43
N LYS A 246 -24.85 8.79 -2.40
CA LYS A 246 -24.84 7.70 -3.41
C LYS A 246 -25.29 8.18 -4.78
N TYR A 247 -26.27 9.07 -4.81
CA TYR A 247 -26.81 9.64 -6.03
C TYR A 247 -26.41 11.09 -6.13
N GLU A 248 -26.22 11.55 -7.36
CA GLU A 248 -26.11 12.98 -7.63
C GLU A 248 -27.45 13.58 -7.22
N SER A 249 -27.43 14.48 -6.23
CA SER A 249 -28.61 15.24 -5.89
C SER A 249 -28.93 16.13 -7.07
N GLN A 250 -29.82 15.65 -7.95
CA GLN A 250 -30.49 16.54 -8.90
C GLN A 250 -31.25 17.54 -8.03
N THR A 251 -30.82 18.79 -8.05
CA THR A 251 -31.70 19.90 -7.69
C THR A 251 -32.88 19.81 -8.65
N SER A 252 -33.93 19.11 -8.23
CA SER A 252 -35.22 19.19 -8.89
C SER A 252 -35.63 20.67 -8.89
N PRO A 253 -35.97 21.25 -10.05
CA PRO A 253 -36.42 22.63 -10.14
C PRO A 253 -37.72 22.88 -9.36
#